data_AF-A0A514ZRF6-F1
#
_entry.id   AF-A0A514ZRF6-F1
#
_cell.length_a   1.000
_cell.length_b   1.000
_cell.length_c   1.000
_cell.angle_alpha   90.00
_cell.angle_beta   90.00
_cell.angle_gamma   90.00
#
_symmetry.space_group_name_H-M   'P 1'
#
loop_
_entity.id
_entity.type
_entity.pdbx_description
1 polymer ?
#
loop_
_entity_poly.entity_id
_entity_poly.type
_entity_poly.pdbx_seq_one_letter_code
_entity_poly.pdbx_strand_id
1 'polypeptide(L)'
;MRSLAVKLLICLSTGLSLLTCVDPVESTINSSLNVLIVDCTITDKAETQVVRLNRSQADRLTGRFGYVPVTKANVQIVVDSVEVVICEETTDGRYQLPADFKGQVGHVYQLRFTLSDGTRYESNPEHLQPVAPIGQVRALFNPTSLSATERLNNTYTAAHDFYVDFTDPADQTNYYRWDWIDWERQEWCRSCNGGLYQIKDAQGKLIEDCVSFNLNYSYAATFDYNCRTTCWEILYSHDLVLFNDAYSNGNPVKGIRIGRVPLYSQEACLIELRQSSLTKKAYDYLKRLNDQTQTTGGVAGGQPALLVGNVHNVAKQNEPVVGYFTVSSVSSVRYWLTRSDATGTAPGLFVAMNGHPPYNEPPSGRDRPPLAVCVSSDSRTPYKPEGWQD
;
A
#
# COMPACT_ATOMS: atom_id res chain seq x y z
N MET A 1 -32.51 -65.51 13.91
CA MET A 1 -32.44 -64.98 12.52
C MET A 1 -32.78 -63.48 12.39
N ARG A 2 -33.85 -62.96 13.02
CA ARG A 2 -34.19 -61.51 12.95
C ARG A 2 -33.11 -60.54 13.48
N SER A 3 -32.43 -60.86 14.58
CA SER A 3 -31.36 -60.02 15.17
C SER A 3 -30.10 -59.93 14.31
N LEU A 4 -29.75 -61.01 13.60
CA LEU A 4 -28.57 -61.05 12.73
C LEU A 4 -28.80 -60.20 11.47
N ALA A 5 -30.01 -60.27 10.90
CA ALA A 5 -30.39 -59.48 9.72
C ALA A 5 -30.39 -57.97 10.01
N VAL A 6 -30.87 -57.54 11.19
CA VAL A 6 -30.86 -56.13 11.58
C VAL A 6 -29.44 -55.60 11.79
N LYS A 7 -28.56 -56.39 12.42
CA LYS A 7 -27.14 -56.02 12.58
C LYS A 7 -26.42 -55.93 11.22
N LEU A 8 -26.75 -56.82 10.29
CA LEU A 8 -26.19 -56.79 8.94
C LEU A 8 -26.67 -55.55 8.16
N LEU A 9 -27.96 -55.20 8.26
CA LEU A 9 -28.51 -53.99 7.63
C LEU A 9 -27.93 -52.71 8.21
N ILE A 10 -27.71 -52.65 9.53
CA ILE A 10 -27.05 -51.51 10.17
C ILE A 10 -25.61 -51.41 9.66
N CYS A 11 -24.81 -52.48 9.72
CA CYS A 11 -23.44 -52.47 9.21
C CYS A 11 -23.35 -52.12 7.71
N LEU A 12 -24.30 -52.58 6.90
CA LEU A 12 -24.36 -52.26 5.46
C LEU A 12 -24.72 -50.79 5.23
N SER A 13 -25.63 -50.23 6.04
CA SER A 13 -25.98 -48.80 5.98
C SER A 13 -24.83 -47.90 6.44
N THR A 14 -24.11 -48.28 7.51
CA THR A 14 -22.95 -47.54 8.01
C THR A 14 -21.76 -47.62 7.04
N GLY A 15 -21.61 -48.76 6.33
CA GLY A 15 -20.61 -48.93 5.29
C GLY A 15 -20.89 -48.11 4.03
N LEU A 16 -22.16 -47.98 3.62
CA LEU A 16 -22.55 -47.18 2.45
C LEU A 16 -22.40 -45.67 2.67
N SER A 17 -22.59 -45.19 3.91
CA SER A 17 -22.37 -43.77 4.25
C SER A 17 -20.91 -43.33 4.24
N LEU A 18 -19.94 -44.26 4.14
CA LEU A 18 -18.51 -43.94 4.04
C LEU A 18 -18.02 -43.86 2.58
N LEU A 19 -18.90 -44.06 1.59
CA LEU A 19 -18.58 -44.03 0.15
C LEU A 19 -19.00 -42.73 -0.56
N THR A 20 -19.37 -41.69 0.17
CA THR A 20 -19.65 -40.38 -0.44
C THR A 20 -18.34 -39.65 -0.74
N CYS A 21 -17.63 -40.07 -1.78
CA CYS A 21 -16.67 -39.19 -2.43
C CYS A 21 -17.47 -38.08 -3.11
N VAL A 22 -17.35 -36.87 -2.59
CA VAL A 22 -17.76 -35.68 -3.34
C VAL A 22 -16.69 -35.51 -4.42
N ASP A 23 -17.06 -35.68 -5.68
CA ASP A 23 -16.16 -35.34 -6.78
C ASP A 23 -15.84 -33.84 -6.65
N PRO A 24 -14.56 -33.47 -6.48
CA PRO A 24 -14.20 -32.07 -6.50
C PRO A 24 -14.59 -31.53 -7.88
N VAL A 25 -15.41 -30.48 -7.90
CA VAL A 25 -15.64 -29.73 -9.13
C VAL A 25 -14.28 -29.14 -9.52
N GLU A 26 -13.62 -29.74 -10.50
CA GLU A 26 -12.50 -29.13 -11.19
C GLU A 26 -13.04 -27.93 -11.97
N SER A 27 -13.17 -26.81 -11.28
CA SER A 27 -13.33 -25.53 -11.94
C SER A 27 -12.03 -25.28 -12.68
N THR A 28 -12.05 -25.47 -14.00
CA THR A 28 -11.05 -24.87 -14.87
C THR A 28 -11.24 -23.36 -14.78
N ILE A 29 -10.56 -22.73 -13.81
CA ILE A 29 -10.52 -21.28 -13.68
C ILE A 29 -9.71 -20.76 -14.89
N ASN A 30 -10.38 -20.64 -16.03
CA ASN A 30 -9.89 -19.90 -17.20
C ASN A 30 -10.04 -18.39 -16.95
N SER A 31 -9.75 -17.90 -15.74
CA SER A 31 -9.76 -16.46 -15.48
C SER A 31 -8.42 -15.86 -15.89
N SER A 32 -8.20 -15.70 -17.19
CA SER A 32 -7.31 -14.66 -17.68
C SER A 32 -8.01 -13.31 -17.52
N LEU A 33 -8.24 -12.87 -16.28
CA LEU A 33 -8.72 -11.51 -16.04
C LEU A 33 -7.59 -10.58 -16.48
N ASN A 34 -7.73 -9.98 -17.67
CA ASN A 34 -6.87 -8.92 -18.19
C ASN A 34 -7.63 -7.60 -18.04
N VAL A 35 -7.63 -7.07 -16.82
CA VAL A 35 -8.38 -5.88 -16.44
C VAL A 35 -7.39 -4.74 -16.24
N LEU A 36 -7.71 -3.57 -16.78
CA LEU A 36 -6.93 -2.37 -16.55
C LEU A 36 -7.15 -1.90 -15.10
N ILE A 37 -6.06 -1.60 -14.41
CA ILE A 37 -6.02 -1.09 -13.05
C ILE A 37 -5.46 0.33 -13.11
N VAL A 38 -6.24 1.28 -12.61
CA VAL A 38 -5.89 2.71 -12.57
C VAL A 38 -5.89 3.20 -11.13
N ASP A 39 -4.73 3.62 -10.65
CA ASP A 39 -4.60 4.25 -9.34
C ASP A 39 -4.04 5.66 -9.49
N CYS A 40 -4.83 6.65 -9.09
CA CYS A 40 -4.42 8.05 -9.08
C CYS A 40 -5.25 8.82 -8.07
N THR A 41 -4.55 9.56 -7.20
CA THR A 41 -5.16 10.56 -6.32
C THR A 41 -4.46 11.89 -6.55
N ILE A 42 -5.24 12.91 -6.91
CA ILE A 42 -4.76 14.28 -7.01
C ILE A 42 -5.02 15.00 -5.68
N THR A 43 -4.00 15.70 -5.17
CA THR A 43 -4.09 16.45 -3.90
C THR A 43 -3.71 17.91 -4.08
N ASP A 44 -4.11 18.74 -3.11
CA ASP A 44 -3.69 20.14 -2.99
C ASP A 44 -2.35 20.33 -2.25
N LYS A 45 -1.64 19.23 -1.96
CA LYS A 45 -0.30 19.24 -1.38
C LYS A 45 0.77 19.34 -2.47
N ALA A 46 1.83 20.08 -2.16
CA ALA A 46 3.04 20.15 -2.97
C ALA A 46 3.90 18.90 -2.71
N GLU A 47 3.43 17.76 -3.20
CA GLU A 47 4.08 16.46 -3.07
C GLU A 47 4.13 15.77 -4.43
N THR A 48 4.95 14.72 -4.55
CA THR A 48 5.01 13.93 -5.79
C THR A 48 3.70 13.18 -6.01
N GLN A 49 2.95 13.57 -7.03
CA GLN A 49 1.69 12.94 -7.41
C GLN A 49 1.87 12.06 -8.65
N VAL A 50 1.26 10.88 -8.64
CA VAL A 50 1.54 9.81 -9.60
C VAL A 50 0.24 9.14 -10.05
N VAL A 51 0.17 8.85 -11.34
CA VAL A 51 -0.79 7.93 -11.95
C VAL A 51 -0.09 6.60 -12.16
N ARG A 52 -0.64 5.52 -11.60
CA ARG A 52 -0.17 4.15 -11.82
C ARG A 52 -1.13 3.43 -12.75
N LEU A 53 -0.61 2.90 -13.86
CA LEU A 53 -1.36 2.13 -14.83
C LEU A 53 -0.80 0.71 -14.91
N ASN A 54 -1.65 -0.27 -14.61
CA ASN A 54 -1.29 -1.68 -14.61
C ASN A 54 -2.37 -2.52 -15.28
N ARG A 55 -2.04 -3.70 -15.78
CA ARG A 55 -3.02 -4.72 -16.20
C ARG A 55 -2.90 -5.94 -15.32
N SER A 56 -4.02 -6.43 -14.80
CA SER A 56 -4.03 -7.70 -14.08
C SER A 56 -3.57 -8.83 -15.00
N GLN A 57 -2.71 -9.69 -14.49
CA GLN A 57 -2.26 -10.88 -15.19
C GLN A 57 -2.15 -12.01 -14.18
N ALA A 58 -2.96 -13.06 -14.38
CA ALA A 58 -2.77 -14.31 -13.66
C ALA A 58 -1.68 -15.13 -14.35
N ASP A 59 -0.75 -15.68 -13.56
CA ASP A 59 0.20 -16.67 -14.05
C ASP A 59 -0.56 -17.92 -14.53
N ARG A 60 -0.34 -18.29 -15.79
CA ARG A 60 -1.12 -19.36 -16.44
C ARG A 60 -0.84 -20.75 -15.90
N LEU A 61 0.30 -20.96 -15.24
CA LEU A 61 0.74 -22.27 -14.75
C LEU A 61 0.44 -22.45 -13.27
N THR A 62 0.58 -21.38 -12.49
CA THR A 62 0.46 -21.38 -11.02
C THR A 62 -0.84 -20.75 -10.54
N GLY A 63 -1.57 -20.03 -11.41
CA GLY A 63 -2.75 -19.27 -11.04
C GLY A 63 -2.47 -18.07 -10.12
N ARG A 64 -1.19 -17.73 -9.88
CA ARG A 64 -0.81 -16.61 -9.01
C ARG A 64 -1.25 -15.30 -9.63
N PHE A 65 -1.86 -14.45 -8.81
CA PHE A 65 -2.21 -13.09 -9.20
C PHE A 65 -0.95 -12.24 -9.37
N GLY A 66 -0.92 -11.47 -10.45
CA GLY A 66 0.12 -10.50 -10.74
C GLY A 66 -0.44 -9.34 -11.54
N TYR A 67 0.43 -8.38 -11.85
CA TYR A 67 0.12 -7.27 -12.71
C TYR A 67 1.31 -6.96 -13.61
N VAL A 68 1.03 -6.39 -14.78
CA VAL A 68 2.03 -5.91 -15.73
C VAL A 68 1.86 -4.41 -15.88
N PRO A 69 2.94 -3.61 -15.74
CA PRO A 69 2.87 -2.18 -15.95
C PRO A 69 2.48 -1.83 -17.38
N VAL A 70 1.62 -0.83 -17.53
CA VAL A 70 1.22 -0.29 -18.83
C VAL A 70 2.16 0.85 -19.17
N THR A 71 3.06 0.61 -20.11
CA THR A 71 4.13 1.55 -20.47
C THR A 71 3.80 2.37 -21.72
N LYS A 72 4.49 3.50 -21.89
CA LYS A 72 4.41 4.38 -23.08
C LYS A 72 3.00 4.91 -23.37
N ALA A 73 2.15 5.03 -22.36
CA ALA A 73 0.86 5.70 -22.48
C ALA A 73 1.06 7.21 -22.47
N ASN A 74 0.25 7.93 -23.24
CA ASN A 74 0.13 9.37 -23.09
C ASN A 74 -0.89 9.63 -21.97
N VAL A 75 -0.44 10.16 -20.83
CA VAL A 75 -1.26 10.38 -19.64
C VAL A 75 -1.35 11.87 -19.33
N GLN A 76 -2.55 12.36 -19.06
CA GLN A 76 -2.80 13.76 -18.78
C GLN A 76 -3.95 13.97 -17.79
N ILE A 77 -3.87 15.04 -17.01
CA ILE A 77 -4.96 15.57 -16.19
C ILE A 77 -5.52 16.81 -16.87
N VAL A 78 -6.83 16.86 -17.03
CA VAL A 78 -7.55 18.03 -17.56
C VAL A 78 -8.21 18.77 -16.41
N VAL A 79 -7.93 20.06 -16.26
CA VAL A 79 -8.49 20.94 -15.23
C VAL A 79 -9.55 21.84 -15.86
N ASP A 80 -10.74 21.85 -15.28
CA ASP A 80 -11.92 22.62 -15.71
C ASP A 80 -12.26 22.47 -17.21
N SER A 81 -11.93 21.33 -17.80
CA SER A 81 -12.09 21.04 -19.23
C SER A 81 -11.23 21.90 -20.17
N VAL A 82 -10.27 22.68 -19.67
CA VAL A 82 -9.49 23.64 -20.46
C VAL A 82 -7.99 23.38 -20.35
N GLU A 83 -7.44 23.41 -19.14
CA GLU A 83 -6.00 23.25 -18.92
C GLU A 83 -5.62 21.77 -18.96
N VAL A 84 -4.49 21.46 -19.59
CA VAL A 84 -3.97 20.09 -19.71
C VAL A 84 -2.60 20.01 -19.06
N VAL A 85 -2.49 19.15 -18.06
CA VAL A 85 -1.25 18.84 -17.36
C VAL A 85 -0.79 17.46 -17.79
N ILE A 86 0.42 17.37 -18.33
CA ILE A 86 0.99 16.13 -18.85
C ILE A 86 1.70 15.39 -17.73
N CYS A 87 1.50 14.08 -17.64
CA CYS A 87 2.22 13.20 -16.72
C CYS A 87 3.35 12.48 -17.49
N GLU A 88 4.58 12.56 -16.99
CA GLU A 88 5.75 11.91 -17.60
C GLU A 88 5.99 10.52 -17.01
N GLU A 89 6.27 9.53 -17.86
CA GLU A 89 6.62 8.19 -17.40
C GLU A 89 8.03 8.18 -16.78
N THR A 90 8.12 7.91 -15.47
CA THR A 90 9.41 7.88 -14.75
C THR A 90 9.99 6.47 -14.66
N THR A 91 9.11 5.49 -14.49
CA THR A 91 9.41 4.05 -14.44
C THR A 91 8.23 3.34 -15.07
N ASP A 92 8.42 2.10 -15.53
CA ASP A 92 7.37 1.33 -16.20
C ASP A 92 6.02 1.40 -15.46
N GLY A 93 5.00 1.98 -16.11
CA GLY A 93 3.64 2.10 -15.56
C GLY A 93 3.43 3.19 -14.52
N ARG A 94 4.45 4.02 -14.24
CA ARG A 94 4.43 5.13 -13.28
C ARG A 94 4.53 6.46 -14.02
N TYR A 95 3.45 7.22 -14.04
CA TYR A 95 3.36 8.51 -14.72
C TYR A 95 3.25 9.64 -13.68
N GLN A 96 4.26 10.48 -13.59
CA GLN A 96 4.38 11.51 -12.57
C GLN A 96 3.94 12.88 -13.10
N LEU A 97 3.19 13.63 -12.28
CA LEU A 97 2.83 15.02 -12.59
C LEU A 97 4.04 15.95 -12.41
N PRO A 98 4.02 17.16 -13.02
CA PRO A 98 5.05 18.17 -12.79
C PRO A 98 5.23 18.45 -11.29
N ALA A 99 6.48 18.67 -10.86
CA ALA A 99 6.81 18.78 -9.43
C ALA A 99 6.17 19.99 -8.72
N ASP A 100 5.78 21.01 -9.49
CA ASP A 100 5.09 22.22 -9.02
C ASP A 100 3.56 22.11 -9.07
N PHE A 101 3.03 21.03 -9.65
CA PHE A 101 1.59 20.83 -9.73
C PHE A 101 1.00 20.50 -8.37
N LYS A 102 -0.06 21.23 -8.02
CA LYS A 102 -0.95 20.93 -6.90
C LYS A 102 -2.38 21.27 -7.30
N GLY A 103 -3.31 20.42 -6.86
CA GLY A 103 -4.73 20.68 -6.98
C GLY A 103 -5.13 21.97 -6.26
N GLN A 104 -6.22 22.57 -6.70
CA GLN A 104 -6.80 23.79 -6.14
C GLN A 104 -8.25 23.51 -5.81
N VAL A 105 -8.65 23.88 -4.58
CA VAL A 105 -10.03 23.72 -4.10
C VAL A 105 -11.00 24.49 -4.99
N GLY A 106 -12.11 23.85 -5.34
CA GLY A 106 -13.14 24.41 -6.22
C GLY A 106 -12.98 24.08 -7.70
N HIS A 107 -11.82 23.55 -8.11
CA HIS A 107 -11.57 23.12 -9.48
C HIS A 107 -12.01 21.67 -9.71
N VAL A 108 -12.29 21.35 -10.98
CA VAL A 108 -12.69 20.02 -11.43
C VAL A 108 -11.57 19.39 -12.25
N TYR A 109 -11.23 18.14 -11.95
CA TYR A 109 -10.15 17.42 -12.60
C TYR A 109 -10.69 16.17 -13.31
N GLN A 110 -10.06 15.81 -14.42
CA GLN A 110 -10.37 14.61 -15.17
C GLN A 110 -9.08 13.94 -15.66
N LEU A 111 -8.92 12.64 -15.37
CA LEU A 111 -7.84 11.85 -15.93
C LEU A 111 -8.19 11.44 -17.36
N ARG A 112 -7.25 11.60 -18.29
CA ARG A 112 -7.33 11.05 -19.64
C ARG A 112 -6.02 10.38 -20.01
N PHE A 113 -6.10 9.24 -20.68
CA PHE A 113 -4.90 8.62 -21.22
C PHE A 113 -5.17 7.81 -22.49
N THR A 114 -4.14 7.71 -23.31
CA THR A 114 -4.13 6.92 -24.53
C THR A 114 -3.01 5.88 -24.44
N LEU A 115 -3.36 4.62 -24.59
CA LEU A 115 -2.41 3.51 -24.60
C LEU A 115 -1.58 3.51 -25.88
N SER A 116 -0.47 2.76 -25.88
CA SER A 116 0.42 2.62 -27.04
C SER A 116 -0.26 2.02 -28.28
N ASP A 117 -1.36 1.29 -28.09
CA ASP A 117 -2.18 0.72 -29.17
C ASP A 117 -3.24 1.71 -29.71
N GLY A 118 -3.31 2.92 -29.18
CA GLY A 118 -4.27 3.96 -29.55
C GLY A 118 -5.59 3.92 -28.79
N THR A 119 -5.80 2.94 -27.89
CA THR A 119 -7.01 2.85 -27.07
C THR A 119 -7.08 4.01 -26.07
N ARG A 120 -8.24 4.66 -25.95
CA ARG A 120 -8.44 5.87 -25.15
C ARG A 120 -9.32 5.61 -23.94
N TYR A 121 -8.94 6.19 -22.82
CA TYR A 121 -9.66 6.12 -21.54
C TYR A 121 -9.81 7.52 -20.95
N GLU A 122 -10.91 7.72 -20.23
CA GLU A 122 -11.17 8.94 -19.48
C GLU A 122 -11.86 8.61 -18.15
N SER A 123 -11.61 9.40 -17.12
CA SER A 123 -12.38 9.34 -15.88
C SER A 123 -13.66 10.16 -15.97
N ASN A 124 -14.60 9.93 -15.05
CA ASN A 124 -15.57 10.96 -14.69
C ASN A 124 -14.82 12.20 -14.14
N PRO A 125 -15.38 13.41 -14.32
CA PRO A 125 -14.87 14.61 -13.65
C PRO A 125 -15.06 14.51 -12.13
N GLU A 126 -14.03 14.87 -11.37
CA GLU A 126 -14.03 14.89 -9.90
C GLU A 126 -13.73 16.31 -9.40
N HIS A 127 -14.50 16.78 -8.43
CA HIS A 127 -14.39 18.14 -7.88
C HIS A 127 -13.55 18.12 -6.60
N LEU A 128 -12.54 18.99 -6.51
CA LEU A 128 -11.70 19.13 -5.33
C LEU A 128 -12.45 19.91 -4.24
N GLN A 129 -13.02 19.19 -3.30
CA GLN A 129 -13.74 19.75 -2.15
C GLN A 129 -12.77 20.18 -1.05
N PRO A 130 -13.08 21.22 -0.25
CA PRO A 130 -12.27 21.55 0.91
C PRO A 130 -12.37 20.44 1.97
N VAL A 131 -11.36 20.37 2.83
CA VAL A 131 -11.31 19.44 3.95
C VAL A 131 -11.27 20.18 5.28
N ALA A 132 -11.91 19.61 6.30
CA ALA A 132 -11.84 20.15 7.64
C ALA A 132 -10.41 20.02 8.21
N PRO A 133 -9.94 21.00 8.99
CA PRO A 133 -8.65 20.90 9.64
C PRO A 133 -8.66 19.84 10.74
N ILE A 134 -7.56 19.10 10.86
CA ILE A 134 -7.33 18.20 11.99
C ILE A 134 -7.16 19.05 13.27
N GLY A 135 -7.89 18.69 14.33
CA GLY A 135 -7.78 19.31 15.64
C GLY A 135 -6.74 18.62 16.52
N GLN A 136 -7.15 18.19 17.71
CA GLN A 136 -6.24 17.58 18.68
C GLN A 136 -5.86 16.16 18.26
N VAL A 137 -4.57 15.85 18.36
CA VAL A 137 -4.00 14.50 18.13
C VAL A 137 -3.55 13.90 19.46
N ARG A 138 -3.80 12.59 19.65
CA ARG A 138 -3.36 11.81 20.80
C ARG A 138 -2.81 10.46 20.33
N ALA A 139 -1.61 10.11 20.75
CA ALA A 139 -1.03 8.78 20.54
C ALA A 139 -1.07 8.00 21.86
N LEU A 140 -1.53 6.75 21.83
CA LEU A 140 -1.58 5.87 23.00
C LEU A 140 -0.89 4.55 22.68
N PHE A 141 0.14 4.19 23.45
CA PHE A 141 0.77 2.88 23.33
C PHE A 141 -0.21 1.77 23.73
N ASN A 142 -0.27 0.72 22.91
CA ASN A 142 -1.10 -0.45 23.14
C ASN A 142 -0.31 -1.72 22.77
N PRO A 143 0.02 -2.58 23.75
CA PRO A 143 0.86 -3.76 23.51
C PRO A 143 0.17 -4.84 22.68
N THR A 144 -1.14 -4.73 22.41
CA THR A 144 -1.92 -5.76 21.71
C THR A 144 -2.84 -5.18 20.62
N SER A 145 -2.48 -4.05 20.02
CA SER A 145 -3.34 -3.34 19.05
C SER A 145 -3.43 -4.01 17.66
N LEU A 146 -2.37 -4.72 17.25
CA LEU A 146 -2.30 -5.31 15.91
C LEU A 146 -3.15 -6.59 15.80
N SER A 147 -3.96 -6.67 14.74
CA SER A 147 -4.75 -7.85 14.39
C SER A 147 -3.87 -8.96 13.84
N ALA A 148 -4.41 -10.18 13.71
CA ALA A 148 -3.67 -11.34 13.21
C ALA A 148 -3.01 -11.11 11.84
N THR A 149 -3.65 -10.36 10.95
CA THR A 149 -3.13 -10.08 9.60
C THR A 149 -2.07 -8.98 9.56
N GLU A 150 -1.95 -8.18 10.62
CA GLU A 150 -1.00 -7.07 10.72
C GLU A 150 0.27 -7.45 11.50
N ARG A 151 0.20 -8.53 12.28
CA ARG A 151 1.32 -9.00 13.09
C ARG A 151 2.44 -9.52 12.22
N LEU A 152 3.61 -8.92 12.35
CA LEU A 152 4.84 -9.49 11.81
C LEU A 152 5.07 -10.87 12.45
N ASN A 153 5.16 -11.91 11.61
CA ASN A 153 5.34 -13.31 12.02
C ASN A 153 4.37 -13.78 13.12
N ASN A 154 3.14 -13.25 13.16
CA ASN A 154 2.15 -13.51 14.20
C ASN A 154 2.61 -13.24 15.65
N THR A 155 3.74 -12.55 15.84
CA THR A 155 4.41 -12.43 17.15
C THR A 155 4.31 -11.02 17.71
N TYR A 156 4.57 -10.01 16.88
CA TYR A 156 4.64 -8.61 17.33
C TYR A 156 3.26 -7.97 17.27
N THR A 157 2.71 -7.63 18.43
CA THR A 157 1.32 -7.20 18.60
C THR A 157 1.16 -5.74 19.00
N ALA A 158 2.26 -5.08 19.36
CA ALA A 158 2.28 -3.72 19.90
C ALA A 158 2.23 -2.65 18.81
N ALA A 159 1.52 -1.57 19.08
CA ALA A 159 1.46 -0.37 18.24
C ALA A 159 1.14 0.88 19.07
N HIS A 160 1.33 2.06 18.47
CA HIS A 160 0.73 3.29 18.96
C HIS A 160 -0.56 3.59 18.21
N ASP A 161 -1.66 3.69 18.96
CA ASP A 161 -2.99 4.01 18.45
C ASP A 161 -3.14 5.53 18.37
N PHE A 162 -3.43 6.04 17.17
CA PHE A 162 -3.62 7.47 16.94
C PHE A 162 -5.10 7.83 16.95
N TYR A 163 -5.44 8.80 17.80
CA TYR A 163 -6.76 9.37 17.95
C TYR A 163 -6.76 10.84 17.57
N VAL A 164 -7.80 11.25 16.86
CA VAL A 164 -7.98 12.65 16.47
C VAL A 164 -9.34 13.18 16.88
N ASP A 165 -9.35 14.47 17.18
CA ASP A 165 -10.54 15.29 17.31
C ASP A 165 -10.57 16.27 16.14
N PHE A 166 -11.73 16.52 15.55
CA PHE A 166 -11.90 17.55 14.51
C PHE A 166 -13.32 18.10 14.55
N THR A 167 -13.54 19.24 13.91
CA THR A 167 -14.88 19.84 13.78
C THR A 167 -15.29 19.80 12.33
N ASP A 168 -16.38 19.12 12.07
CA ASP A 168 -16.99 19.01 10.75
C ASP A 168 -17.76 20.30 10.39
N PRO A 169 -17.69 20.81 9.15
CA PRO A 169 -18.46 21.98 8.72
C PRO A 169 -19.98 21.72 8.76
N ALA A 170 -20.75 22.70 9.25
CA ALA A 170 -22.21 22.59 9.28
C ALA A 170 -22.83 22.70 7.88
N ASP A 171 -24.00 22.09 7.70
CA ASP A 171 -24.88 22.17 6.52
C ASP A 171 -24.23 21.67 5.22
N GLN A 172 -23.19 20.85 5.34
CA GLN A 172 -22.57 20.16 4.22
C GLN A 172 -22.68 18.64 4.44
N THR A 173 -22.50 17.86 3.38
CA THR A 173 -22.34 16.41 3.50
C THR A 173 -20.91 16.08 3.12
N ASN A 174 -20.16 15.65 4.12
CA ASN A 174 -18.73 15.46 4.05
C ASN A 174 -18.35 13.99 4.24
N TYR A 175 -17.45 13.55 3.37
CA TYR A 175 -16.83 12.25 3.43
C TYR A 175 -15.34 12.44 3.59
N TYR A 176 -14.74 11.70 4.52
CA TYR A 176 -13.31 11.77 4.77
C TYR A 176 -12.67 10.39 4.69
N ARG A 177 -11.41 10.39 4.26
CA ARG A 177 -10.49 9.27 4.45
C ARG A 177 -9.34 9.74 5.32
N TRP A 178 -8.89 8.84 6.19
CA TRP A 178 -7.71 9.04 7.00
C TRP A 178 -6.62 8.06 6.58
N ASP A 179 -5.40 8.57 6.51
CA ASP A 179 -4.19 7.78 6.33
C ASP A 179 -3.06 8.41 7.15
N TRP A 180 -1.97 7.64 7.30
CA TRP A 180 -0.77 8.11 7.97
C TRP A 180 0.47 7.67 7.23
N ILE A 181 1.52 8.49 7.37
CA ILE A 181 2.87 8.21 6.89
C ILE A 181 3.80 8.26 8.10
N ASP A 182 4.61 7.24 8.28
CA ASP A 182 5.63 7.15 9.32
C ASP A 182 7.00 7.19 8.65
N TRP A 183 7.88 8.04 9.16
CA TRP A 183 9.30 8.01 8.86
C TRP A 183 10.03 7.43 10.05
N GLU A 184 10.77 6.34 9.85
CA GLU A 184 11.67 5.76 10.84
C GLU A 184 13.12 5.82 10.33
N ARG A 185 14.10 6.04 11.21
CA ARG A 185 15.51 6.04 10.84
C ARG A 185 15.94 4.62 10.47
N GLN A 186 16.62 4.47 9.33
CA GLN A 186 17.13 3.20 8.84
C GLN A 186 18.66 3.22 8.79
N GLU A 187 19.28 2.26 9.46
CA GLU A 187 20.75 2.11 9.51
C GLU A 187 21.29 1.21 8.39
N TRP A 188 20.43 0.43 7.71
CA TRP A 188 20.82 -0.49 6.63
C TRP A 188 20.29 -0.04 5.27
N CYS A 189 21.20 0.24 4.34
CA CYS A 189 20.86 0.86 3.06
C CYS A 189 20.80 -0.12 1.90
N ARG A 190 21.48 -1.26 1.99
CA ARG A 190 21.52 -2.23 0.89
C ARG A 190 21.58 -3.67 1.38
N SER A 191 20.84 -4.52 0.69
CA SER A 191 20.88 -5.98 0.83
C SER A 191 21.24 -6.58 -0.52
N CYS A 192 22.34 -7.32 -0.59
CA CYS A 192 22.79 -7.99 -1.80
C CYS A 192 22.58 -9.50 -1.66
N ASN A 193 21.60 -10.04 -2.39
CA ASN A 193 21.35 -11.48 -2.44
C ASN A 193 22.23 -12.13 -3.51
N GLY A 194 23.09 -13.07 -3.12
CA GLY A 194 23.98 -13.78 -4.06
C GLY A 194 25.08 -12.91 -4.65
N GLY A 195 25.49 -11.85 -3.94
CA GLY A 195 26.45 -10.88 -4.43
C GLY A 195 27.01 -9.99 -3.33
N LEU A 196 27.91 -9.09 -3.73
CA LEU A 196 28.61 -8.18 -2.82
C LEU A 196 28.38 -6.74 -3.26
N TYR A 197 28.25 -5.83 -2.31
CA TYR A 197 28.12 -4.41 -2.62
C TYR A 197 29.48 -3.85 -3.04
N GLN A 198 29.54 -3.21 -4.21
CA GLN A 198 30.76 -2.64 -4.75
C GLN A 198 30.58 -1.15 -5.03
N ILE A 199 31.47 -0.33 -4.46
CA ILE A 199 31.52 1.10 -4.78
C ILE A 199 32.14 1.30 -6.16
N LYS A 200 33.22 0.56 -6.46
CA LYS A 200 33.95 0.67 -7.73
C LYS A 200 34.25 -0.69 -8.33
N ASP A 201 34.35 -0.75 -9.64
CA ASP A 201 34.86 -1.92 -10.37
C ASP A 201 36.39 -2.05 -10.27
N ALA A 202 36.94 -3.12 -10.86
CA ALA A 202 38.37 -3.40 -10.86
C ALA A 202 39.20 -2.34 -11.63
N GLN A 203 38.56 -1.56 -12.51
CA GLN A 203 39.15 -0.48 -13.28
C GLN A 203 38.99 0.89 -12.58
N GLY A 204 38.34 0.93 -11.41
CA GLY A 204 38.12 2.13 -10.61
C GLY A 204 36.88 2.95 -11.01
N LYS A 205 36.03 2.46 -11.92
CA LYS A 205 34.76 3.09 -12.29
C LYS A 205 33.75 2.91 -11.17
N LEU A 206 32.98 3.97 -10.86
CA LEU A 206 31.89 3.92 -9.89
C LEU A 206 30.78 2.94 -10.36
N ILE A 207 30.41 2.00 -9.51
CA ILE A 207 29.24 1.12 -9.65
C ILE A 207 28.19 1.52 -8.63
N GLU A 208 28.56 1.48 -7.35
CA GLU A 208 27.69 1.77 -6.20
C GLU A 208 26.44 0.85 -6.10
N ASP A 209 26.62 -0.43 -6.44
CA ASP A 209 25.54 -1.43 -6.49
C ASP A 209 26.02 -2.85 -6.12
N CYS A 210 25.06 -3.77 -5.95
CA CYS A 210 25.29 -5.20 -5.76
C CYS A 210 25.80 -5.83 -7.05
N VAL A 211 26.96 -6.47 -6.97
CA VAL A 211 27.57 -7.21 -8.07
C VAL A 211 27.56 -8.68 -7.73
N SER A 212 27.02 -9.50 -8.64
CA SER A 212 27.03 -10.95 -8.50
C SER A 212 28.47 -11.45 -8.39
N PHE A 213 28.76 -12.23 -7.36
CA PHE A 213 30.06 -12.84 -7.18
C PHE A 213 29.91 -14.34 -7.39
N ASN A 214 30.66 -14.90 -8.34
CA ASN A 214 30.64 -16.33 -8.62
C ASN A 214 31.40 -17.07 -7.51
N LEU A 215 30.78 -17.17 -6.33
CA LEU A 215 31.26 -18.04 -5.28
C LEU A 215 30.98 -19.47 -5.74
N ASN A 216 32.03 -20.21 -6.05
CA ASN A 216 31.99 -21.67 -6.23
C ASN A 216 31.69 -22.41 -4.90
N TYR A 217 31.08 -21.72 -3.93
CA TYR A 217 30.70 -22.19 -2.60
C TYR A 217 29.18 -22.15 -2.49
N SER A 218 28.64 -23.26 -2.03
CA SER A 218 27.22 -23.64 -2.01
C SER A 218 26.31 -22.83 -1.06
N TYR A 219 26.54 -21.53 -0.90
CA TYR A 219 25.65 -20.65 -0.17
C TYR A 219 25.47 -19.36 -0.97
N ALA A 220 24.28 -19.14 -1.53
CA ALA A 220 23.84 -17.84 -1.99
C ALA A 220 23.69 -16.93 -0.76
N ALA A 221 24.81 -16.44 -0.23
CA ALA A 221 24.83 -15.60 0.94
C ALA A 221 24.20 -14.25 0.60
N THR A 222 23.27 -13.82 1.44
CA THR A 222 22.77 -12.44 1.44
C THR A 222 23.64 -11.65 2.40
N PHE A 223 24.11 -10.48 1.97
CA PHE A 223 24.85 -9.56 2.83
C PHE A 223 24.18 -8.19 2.86
N ASP A 224 24.13 -7.61 4.04
CA ASP A 224 23.51 -6.34 4.34
C ASP A 224 24.58 -5.30 4.68
N TYR A 225 24.37 -4.07 4.21
CA TYR A 225 25.36 -3.00 4.28
C TYR A 225 24.74 -1.78 4.96
N ASN A 226 25.45 -1.28 5.97
CA ASN A 226 25.08 -0.07 6.70
C ASN A 226 25.08 1.15 5.78
N CYS A 227 24.25 2.11 6.15
CA CYS A 227 24.12 3.38 5.48
C CYS A 227 25.37 4.25 5.65
N ARG A 228 25.83 4.84 4.53
CA ARG A 228 26.86 5.87 4.48
C ARG A 228 26.28 7.26 4.69
N THR A 229 25.05 7.46 4.22
CA THR A 229 24.28 8.71 4.31
C THR A 229 23.09 8.49 5.24
N THR A 230 22.48 9.56 5.73
CA THR A 230 21.20 9.45 6.44
C THR A 230 20.16 8.75 5.56
N CYS A 231 19.30 7.95 6.20
CA CYS A 231 18.26 7.20 5.51
C CYS A 231 17.03 7.07 6.40
N TRP A 232 15.87 7.25 5.79
CA TRP A 232 14.58 7.05 6.44
C TRP A 232 13.78 6.03 5.65
N GLU A 233 13.27 5.03 6.34
CA GLU A 233 12.21 4.18 5.81
C GLU A 233 10.87 4.92 5.94
N ILE A 234 10.04 4.85 4.91
CA ILE A 234 8.73 5.48 4.82
C ILE A 234 7.70 4.36 4.86
N LEU A 235 6.93 4.31 5.94
CA LEU A 235 5.87 3.34 6.15
C LEU A 235 4.52 4.02 5.93
N TYR A 236 3.64 3.37 5.18
CA TYR A 236 2.32 3.90 4.86
C TYR A 236 1.24 3.08 5.56
N SER A 237 0.15 3.75 5.93
CA SER A 237 -1.05 3.05 6.38
C SER A 237 -1.64 2.20 5.25
N HIS A 238 -1.98 0.94 5.57
CA HIS A 238 -2.70 0.04 4.65
C HIS A 238 -4.19 -0.09 4.97
N ASP A 239 -4.60 0.35 6.16
CA ASP A 239 -6.00 0.37 6.56
C ASP A 239 -6.77 1.52 5.90
N LEU A 240 -7.99 1.23 5.43
CA LEU A 240 -8.91 2.26 4.96
C LEU A 240 -9.80 2.73 6.10
N VAL A 241 -9.46 3.88 6.70
CA VAL A 241 -10.31 4.54 7.70
C VAL A 241 -11.18 5.58 7.01
N LEU A 242 -12.47 5.28 6.90
CA LEU A 242 -13.47 6.12 6.21
C LEU A 242 -14.45 6.73 7.21
N PHE A 243 -14.82 7.99 6.99
CA PHE A 243 -15.77 8.73 7.82
C PHE A 243 -16.87 9.36 6.96
N ASN A 244 -18.09 9.37 7.50
CA ASN A 244 -19.28 10.01 6.95
C ASN A 244 -19.93 10.84 8.06
N ASP A 245 -20.18 12.10 7.77
CA ASP A 245 -20.72 13.09 8.70
C ASP A 245 -22.24 13.02 8.94
N ALA A 246 -22.95 12.06 8.33
CA ALA A 246 -24.41 11.95 8.43
C ALA A 246 -24.97 11.99 9.87
N TYR A 247 -24.18 11.64 10.88
CA TYR A 247 -24.55 11.67 12.31
C TYR A 247 -23.79 12.72 13.14
N SER A 248 -22.96 13.54 12.52
CA SER A 248 -22.10 14.53 13.17
C SER A 248 -22.01 15.86 12.42
N ASN A 249 -22.85 16.09 11.42
CA ASN A 249 -22.88 17.31 10.62
C ASN A 249 -22.84 18.56 11.52
N GLY A 250 -21.78 19.37 11.36
CA GLY A 250 -21.58 20.60 12.13
C GLY A 250 -21.21 20.41 13.60
N ASN A 251 -21.01 19.18 14.08
CA ASN A 251 -20.69 18.88 15.47
C ASN A 251 -19.22 18.46 15.65
N PRO A 252 -18.61 18.75 16.82
CA PRO A 252 -17.28 18.24 17.14
C PRO A 252 -17.26 16.71 17.19
N VAL A 253 -16.34 16.11 16.45
CA VAL A 253 -16.05 14.68 16.48
C VAL A 253 -14.82 14.47 17.34
N LYS A 254 -14.92 13.59 18.35
CA LYS A 254 -13.84 13.37 19.32
C LYS A 254 -13.39 11.91 19.37
N GLY A 255 -12.08 11.72 19.43
CA GLY A 255 -11.45 10.43 19.71
C GLY A 255 -11.71 9.36 18.67
N ILE A 256 -11.76 9.72 17.39
CA ILE A 256 -11.78 8.71 16.34
C ILE A 256 -10.38 8.12 16.23
N ARG A 257 -10.27 6.79 16.23
CA ARG A 257 -9.00 6.12 15.96
C ARG A 257 -8.76 6.10 14.45
N ILE A 258 -7.69 6.73 13.99
CA ILE A 258 -7.38 6.88 12.56
C ILE A 258 -6.27 5.98 12.06
N GLY A 259 -5.52 5.36 12.97
CA GLY A 259 -4.34 4.61 12.59
C GLY A 259 -3.71 3.91 13.77
N ARG A 260 -2.89 2.93 13.41
CA ARG A 260 -2.08 2.12 14.33
C ARG A 260 -0.70 2.08 13.71
N VAL A 261 0.28 2.64 14.39
CA VAL A 261 1.68 2.62 13.95
C VAL A 261 2.37 1.46 14.65
N PRO A 262 2.73 0.37 13.96
CA PRO A 262 3.36 -0.80 14.57
C PRO A 262 4.66 -0.44 15.29
N LEU A 263 4.94 -1.11 16.42
CA LEU A 263 6.20 -0.94 17.13
C LEU A 263 7.32 -1.79 16.49
N TYR A 264 8.00 -1.25 15.47
CA TYR A 264 9.15 -1.92 14.86
C TYR A 264 10.48 -1.60 15.54
N SER A 265 10.60 -0.39 16.11
CA SER A 265 11.75 0.06 16.90
C SER A 265 11.28 0.86 18.11
N GLN A 266 12.11 0.94 19.16
CA GLN A 266 11.86 1.85 20.29
C GLN A 266 12.40 3.27 20.01
N GLU A 267 13.06 3.49 18.88
CA GLU A 267 13.51 4.82 18.47
C GLU A 267 12.33 5.74 18.15
N ALA A 268 12.54 7.04 18.36
CA ALA A 268 11.54 8.04 18.00
C ALA A 268 11.34 8.11 16.48
N CYS A 269 10.12 8.41 16.06
CA CYS A 269 9.75 8.52 14.66
C CYS A 269 8.85 9.73 14.39
N LEU A 270 8.77 10.12 13.11
CA LEU A 270 7.91 11.21 12.68
C LEU A 270 6.68 10.62 12.02
N ILE A 271 5.49 11.01 12.49
CA ILE A 271 4.22 10.59 11.90
C ILE A 271 3.55 11.80 11.25
N GLU A 272 3.09 11.68 10.00
CA GLU A 272 2.16 12.62 9.39
C GLU A 272 0.78 11.98 9.29
N LEU A 273 -0.19 12.56 9.98
CA LEU A 273 -1.59 12.17 9.93
C LEU A 273 -2.29 13.00 8.88
N ARG A 274 -3.04 12.36 7.98
CA ARG A 274 -3.70 13.01 6.85
C ARG A 274 -5.20 12.78 6.88
N GLN A 275 -5.96 13.85 6.78
CA GLN A 275 -7.39 13.84 6.50
C GLN A 275 -7.61 14.31 5.06
N SER A 276 -8.22 13.47 4.25
CA SER A 276 -8.52 13.74 2.84
C SER A 276 -10.02 13.86 2.62
N SER A 277 -10.47 14.92 1.93
CA SER A 277 -11.86 15.05 1.51
C SER A 277 -12.19 14.06 0.38
N LEU A 278 -13.39 13.50 0.37
CA LEU A 278 -13.85 12.61 -0.70
C LEU A 278 -15.19 13.08 -1.27
N THR A 279 -15.37 12.89 -2.58
CA THR A 279 -16.71 12.92 -3.17
C THR A 279 -17.50 11.70 -2.69
N LYS A 280 -18.84 11.80 -2.68
CA LYS A 280 -19.71 10.67 -2.31
C LYS A 280 -19.38 9.40 -3.10
N LYS A 281 -19.14 9.54 -4.40
CA LYS A 281 -18.85 8.40 -5.30
C LYS A 281 -17.51 7.74 -4.95
N ALA A 282 -16.48 8.53 -4.65
CA ALA A 282 -15.19 8.02 -4.19
C ALA A 282 -15.31 7.30 -2.83
N TYR A 283 -16.06 7.88 -1.89
CA TYR A 283 -16.36 7.24 -0.60
C TYR A 283 -17.08 5.90 -0.79
N ASP A 284 -18.13 5.86 -1.61
CA ASP A 284 -18.88 4.64 -1.87
C ASP A 284 -18.00 3.55 -2.52
N TYR A 285 -17.08 3.95 -3.40
CA TYR A 285 -16.10 3.04 -4.01
C TYR A 285 -15.14 2.45 -2.97
N LEU A 286 -14.51 3.31 -2.16
CA LEU A 286 -13.56 2.88 -1.12
C LEU A 286 -14.24 2.04 -0.04
N LYS A 287 -15.50 2.34 0.28
CA LYS A 287 -16.29 1.52 1.22
C LYS A 287 -16.51 0.11 0.68
N ARG A 288 -16.92 -0.04 -0.59
CA ARG A 288 -17.06 -1.36 -1.22
C ARG A 288 -15.72 -2.11 -1.27
N LEU A 289 -14.62 -1.41 -1.52
CA LEU A 289 -13.27 -1.99 -1.48
C LEU A 289 -12.94 -2.52 -0.08
N ASN A 290 -13.16 -1.71 0.95
CA ASN A 290 -12.92 -2.11 2.34
C ASN A 290 -13.80 -3.30 2.77
N ASP A 291 -15.10 -3.26 2.44
CA ASP A 291 -16.06 -4.32 2.79
C ASP A 291 -15.66 -5.67 2.15
N GLN A 292 -15.19 -5.66 0.90
CA GLN A 292 -14.72 -6.88 0.21
C GLN A 292 -13.44 -7.45 0.85
N THR A 293 -12.47 -6.60 1.18
CA THR A 293 -11.23 -7.04 1.84
C THR A 293 -11.51 -7.68 3.19
N GLN A 294 -12.45 -7.15 3.97
CA GLN A 294 -12.82 -7.71 5.28
C GLN A 294 -13.61 -9.03 5.19
N THR A 295 -14.37 -9.24 4.10
CA THR A 295 -15.25 -10.42 3.95
C THR A 295 -14.51 -11.66 3.40
N THR A 296 -13.33 -11.48 2.80
CA THR A 296 -12.59 -12.56 2.11
C THR A 296 -11.91 -13.57 3.06
N GLY A 297 -12.14 -13.47 4.38
CA GLY A 297 -11.55 -14.35 5.41
C GLY A 297 -12.31 -15.65 5.73
N GLY A 298 -13.42 -15.97 5.06
CA GLY A 298 -14.26 -17.14 5.37
C GLY A 298 -14.28 -18.22 4.28
N VAL A 299 -14.34 -19.51 4.69
CA VAL A 299 -14.41 -20.69 3.79
C VAL A 299 -15.69 -20.72 2.94
N ALA A 300 -16.67 -19.85 3.23
CA ALA A 300 -17.92 -19.68 2.50
C ALA A 300 -18.05 -18.27 1.86
N GLY A 301 -16.94 -17.58 1.59
CA GLY A 301 -16.94 -16.28 0.91
C GLY A 301 -17.45 -16.41 -0.53
N GLY A 302 -18.49 -15.63 -0.88
CA GLY A 302 -18.88 -15.46 -2.28
C GLY A 302 -17.72 -14.86 -3.09
N GLN A 303 -17.63 -15.19 -4.38
CA GLN A 303 -16.59 -14.66 -5.26
C GLN A 303 -16.62 -13.12 -5.23
N PRO A 304 -15.49 -12.43 -4.93
CA PRO A 304 -15.46 -10.98 -4.87
C PRO A 304 -15.95 -10.37 -6.18
N ALA A 305 -16.91 -9.44 -6.10
CA ALA A 305 -17.41 -8.73 -7.27
C ALA A 305 -16.36 -7.76 -7.79
N LEU A 306 -16.20 -7.66 -9.12
CA LEU A 306 -15.26 -6.73 -9.74
C LEU A 306 -15.63 -5.28 -9.36
N LEU A 307 -14.70 -4.56 -8.73
CA LEU A 307 -14.88 -3.16 -8.32
C LEU A 307 -14.60 -2.24 -9.50
N VAL A 308 -15.64 -1.98 -10.30
CA VAL A 308 -15.55 -1.03 -11.42
C VAL A 308 -15.42 0.40 -10.89
N GLY A 309 -14.42 1.10 -11.44
CA GLY A 309 -14.06 2.48 -11.11
C GLY A 309 -14.90 3.55 -11.78
N ASN A 310 -14.37 4.78 -11.75
CA ASN A 310 -14.87 5.93 -12.51
C ASN A 310 -14.07 6.18 -13.80
N VAL A 311 -13.24 5.24 -14.25
CA VAL A 311 -12.48 5.33 -15.51
C VAL A 311 -13.10 4.38 -16.52
N HIS A 312 -13.34 4.87 -17.75
CA HIS A 312 -13.97 4.09 -18.80
C HIS A 312 -13.24 4.23 -20.14
N ASN A 313 -13.32 3.18 -20.95
CA ASN A 313 -12.86 3.21 -22.33
C ASN A 313 -13.84 4.02 -23.18
N VAL A 314 -13.34 5.01 -23.90
CA VAL A 314 -14.14 5.94 -24.71
C VAL A 314 -14.91 5.22 -25.82
N ALA A 315 -14.30 4.22 -26.46
CA ALA A 315 -14.90 3.47 -27.57
C ALA A 315 -15.73 2.26 -27.09
N LYS A 316 -15.37 1.66 -25.94
CA LYS A 316 -16.00 0.45 -25.40
C LYS A 316 -16.41 0.63 -23.94
N GLN A 317 -17.55 1.27 -23.72
CA GLN A 317 -18.08 1.60 -22.39
C GLN A 317 -18.31 0.40 -21.46
N ASN A 318 -18.45 -0.81 -22.01
CA ASN A 318 -18.62 -2.05 -21.23
C ASN A 318 -17.29 -2.74 -20.86
N GLU A 319 -16.13 -2.16 -21.21
CA GLU A 319 -14.85 -2.68 -20.74
C GLU A 319 -14.67 -2.37 -19.24
N PRO A 320 -14.44 -3.38 -18.38
CA PRO A 320 -14.23 -3.12 -16.97
C PRO A 320 -12.84 -2.52 -16.72
N VAL A 321 -12.80 -1.47 -15.92
CA VAL A 321 -11.58 -0.86 -15.38
C VAL A 321 -11.70 -0.84 -13.86
N VAL A 322 -10.66 -1.31 -13.18
CA VAL A 322 -10.56 -1.36 -11.71
C VAL A 322 -9.73 -0.18 -11.22
N GLY A 323 -10.01 0.27 -10.00
CA GLY A 323 -9.36 1.44 -9.41
C GLY A 323 -10.22 2.69 -9.57
N TYR A 324 -9.80 3.82 -9.02
CA TYR A 324 -10.61 5.03 -8.99
C TYR A 324 -9.71 6.26 -9.09
N PHE A 325 -10.03 7.17 -10.01
CA PHE A 325 -9.41 8.48 -10.07
C PHE A 325 -10.03 9.36 -9.00
N THR A 326 -9.25 9.74 -7.99
CA THR A 326 -9.71 10.52 -6.84
C THR A 326 -9.08 11.91 -6.84
N VAL A 327 -9.80 12.90 -6.33
CA VAL A 327 -9.30 14.25 -6.12
C VAL A 327 -9.67 14.69 -4.70
N SER A 328 -8.70 15.15 -3.92
CA SER A 328 -8.89 15.40 -2.49
C SER A 328 -8.12 16.63 -2.03
N SER A 329 -8.76 17.51 -1.25
CA SER A 329 -8.02 18.42 -0.37
C SER A 329 -7.51 17.65 0.84
N VAL A 330 -6.32 18.00 1.33
CA VAL A 330 -5.66 17.30 2.44
C VAL A 330 -5.33 18.27 3.57
N SER A 331 -5.82 17.96 4.77
CA SER A 331 -5.32 18.54 6.02
C SER A 331 -4.34 17.55 6.61
N SER A 332 -3.18 18.02 7.07
CA SER A 332 -2.18 17.15 7.69
C SER A 332 -1.56 17.76 8.93
N VAL A 333 -1.26 16.90 9.91
CA VAL A 333 -0.58 17.25 11.16
C VAL A 333 0.58 16.30 11.34
N ARG A 334 1.76 16.86 11.62
CA ARG A 334 2.95 16.10 11.98
C ARG A 334 3.05 15.93 13.48
N TYR A 335 3.37 14.72 13.90
CA TYR A 335 3.46 14.30 15.29
C TYR A 335 4.80 13.59 15.51
N TRP A 336 5.62 14.12 16.42
CA TRP A 336 6.86 13.47 16.83
C TRP A 336 6.56 12.43 17.91
N LEU A 337 6.68 11.16 17.55
CA LEU A 337 6.39 10.04 18.44
C LEU A 337 7.70 9.59 19.11
N THR A 338 7.86 9.93 20.40
CA THR A 338 9.10 9.60 21.15
C THR A 338 9.24 8.13 21.50
N ARG A 339 8.14 7.37 21.49
CA ARG A 339 8.03 5.97 21.94
C ARG A 339 8.58 5.70 23.35
N SER A 340 8.75 6.73 24.18
CA SER A 340 9.24 6.61 25.57
C SER A 340 8.31 5.84 26.50
N ASP A 341 7.04 5.70 26.12
CA ASP A 341 6.02 4.90 26.79
C ASP A 341 5.93 3.45 26.30
N ALA A 342 6.65 3.11 25.22
CA ALA A 342 6.61 1.80 24.61
C ALA A 342 7.28 0.76 25.52
N THR A 343 6.66 -0.42 25.61
CA THR A 343 7.18 -1.55 26.39
C THR A 343 7.16 -2.82 25.55
N GLY A 344 7.95 -3.81 25.97
CA GLY A 344 8.09 -5.08 25.26
C GLY A 344 9.20 -5.07 24.20
N THR A 345 9.29 -6.17 23.44
CA THR A 345 10.35 -6.39 22.46
C THR A 345 9.88 -5.98 21.06
N ALA A 346 10.58 -5.03 20.45
CA ALA A 346 10.42 -4.69 19.05
C ALA A 346 11.34 -5.58 18.18
N PRO A 347 10.93 -5.96 16.95
CA PRO A 347 11.75 -6.80 16.07
C PRO A 347 13.03 -6.09 15.57
N GLY A 348 13.06 -4.76 15.60
CA GLY A 348 13.99 -3.94 14.84
C GLY A 348 13.44 -3.63 13.44
N LEU A 349 13.55 -2.37 13.01
CA LEU A 349 13.02 -1.91 11.72
C LEU A 349 13.53 -2.74 10.55
N PHE A 350 14.83 -3.04 10.51
CA PHE A 350 15.41 -3.86 9.44
C PHE A 350 14.77 -5.25 9.34
N VAL A 351 14.59 -5.92 10.48
CA VAL A 351 13.97 -7.26 10.54
C VAL A 351 12.51 -7.18 10.11
N ALA A 352 11.81 -6.12 10.50
CA ALA A 352 10.42 -5.90 10.09
C ALA A 352 10.28 -5.75 8.57
N MET A 353 11.20 -5.03 7.92
CA MET A 353 11.14 -4.78 6.49
C MET A 353 11.68 -5.94 5.63
N ASN A 354 12.67 -6.69 6.13
CA ASN A 354 13.37 -7.70 5.32
C ASN A 354 13.08 -9.14 5.74
N GLY A 355 12.47 -9.38 6.90
CA GLY A 355 12.12 -10.71 7.38
C GLY A 355 13.30 -11.55 7.89
N HIS A 356 14.51 -10.97 7.97
CA HIS A 356 15.70 -11.61 8.52
C HIS A 356 16.55 -10.61 9.34
N PRO A 357 17.38 -11.08 10.29
CA PRO A 357 18.41 -10.25 10.89
C PRO A 357 19.45 -9.84 9.84
N PRO A 358 20.13 -8.69 10.02
CA PRO A 358 21.15 -8.27 9.08
C PRO A 358 22.35 -9.24 9.08
N TYR A 359 22.80 -9.62 7.91
CA TYR A 359 23.93 -10.50 7.68
C TYR A 359 25.15 -9.68 7.25
N ASN A 360 26.11 -9.53 8.16
CA ASN A 360 27.34 -8.80 7.85
C ASN A 360 28.23 -9.59 6.89
N GLU A 361 28.77 -8.88 5.90
CA GLU A 361 29.87 -9.40 5.11
C GLU A 361 31.13 -9.60 5.99
N PRO A 362 31.82 -10.76 5.90
CA PRO A 362 33.09 -10.98 6.57
C PRO A 362 34.13 -9.92 6.17
N PRO A 363 34.81 -9.28 7.15
CA PRO A 363 35.84 -8.30 6.85
C PRO A 363 36.95 -8.88 5.97
N SER A 364 37.30 -8.17 4.90
CA SER A 364 38.39 -8.57 4.00
C SER A 364 39.21 -7.36 3.58
N GLY A 365 40.24 -7.08 4.38
CA GLY A 365 41.08 -5.89 4.22
C GLY A 365 40.58 -4.71 5.04
N ARG A 366 41.16 -3.53 4.80
CA ARG A 366 40.93 -2.34 5.63
C ARG A 366 39.58 -1.66 5.37
N ASP A 367 39.11 -1.70 4.12
CA ASP A 367 37.99 -0.88 3.64
C ASP A 367 36.74 -1.73 3.32
N ARG A 368 36.63 -2.91 3.92
CA ARG A 368 35.57 -3.89 3.64
C ARG A 368 35.05 -4.51 4.94
N PRO A 369 33.73 -4.52 5.18
CA PRO A 369 32.65 -4.16 4.26
C PRO A 369 32.51 -2.64 4.00
N PRO A 370 32.18 -2.22 2.77
CA PRO A 370 31.86 -0.83 2.47
C PRO A 370 30.52 -0.40 3.08
N LEU A 371 30.32 0.90 3.24
CA LEU A 371 29.01 1.48 3.54
C LEU A 371 28.24 1.78 2.23
N ALA A 372 26.92 1.60 2.23
CA ALA A 372 26.04 1.80 1.08
C ALA A 372 25.31 3.16 1.13
N VAL A 373 25.00 3.72 -0.04
CA VAL A 373 24.18 4.95 -0.12
C VAL A 373 22.70 4.64 0.05
N CYS A 374 21.97 5.55 0.68
CA CYS A 374 20.51 5.48 0.74
C CYS A 374 19.94 5.89 -0.62
N VAL A 375 19.43 4.91 -1.37
CA VAL A 375 18.78 5.16 -2.66
C VAL A 375 17.31 5.49 -2.42
N SER A 376 16.85 6.62 -2.97
CA SER A 376 15.44 7.03 -2.87
C SER A 376 14.53 6.03 -3.58
N SER A 377 13.42 5.68 -2.96
CA SER A 377 12.36 4.82 -3.50
C SER A 377 11.00 5.27 -2.97
N ASP A 378 9.92 4.58 -3.36
CA ASP A 378 8.58 4.84 -2.80
C ASP A 378 8.51 4.61 -1.28
N SER A 379 9.40 3.77 -0.71
CA SER A 379 9.45 3.46 0.73
C SER A 379 10.69 4.02 1.43
N ARG A 380 11.54 4.81 0.76
CA ARG A 380 12.82 5.22 1.34
C ARG A 380 13.28 6.57 0.82
N THR A 381 13.87 7.38 1.70
CA THR A 381 14.42 8.69 1.32
C THR A 381 15.76 8.97 2.00
N PRO A 382 16.76 9.51 1.27
CA PRO A 382 17.97 10.06 1.87
C PRO A 382 17.78 11.49 2.41
N TYR A 383 16.64 12.13 2.08
CA TYR A 383 16.34 13.50 2.46
C TYR A 383 15.62 13.54 3.80
N LYS A 384 16.11 14.40 4.70
CA LYS A 384 15.54 14.58 6.03
C LYS A 384 14.06 15.00 5.92
N PRO A 385 13.11 14.24 6.51
CA PRO A 385 11.71 14.60 6.51
C PRO A 385 11.48 15.95 7.21
N GLU A 386 10.59 16.76 6.66
CA GLU A 386 10.23 18.04 7.27
C GLU A 386 9.51 17.80 8.61
N GLY A 387 10.01 18.39 9.69
CA GLY A 387 9.50 18.15 11.06
C GLY A 387 10.26 17.06 11.83
N TRP A 388 11.25 16.40 11.23
CA TRP A 388 12.13 15.47 11.92
C TRP A 388 12.96 16.17 13.03
N GLN A 389 12.96 15.61 14.23
CA GLN A 389 13.73 16.11 15.37
C GLN A 389 15.01 15.25 15.55
N ASP A 390 16.17 15.90 15.69
CA ASP A 390 17.46 15.21 15.88
C ASP A 390 17.74 14.89 17.35
#